data_AF-A0ABD5BQ23-F1
#
_entry.id   AF-A0ABD5BQ23-F1
#
_cell.length_a   1.000
_cell.length_b   1.000
_cell.length_c   1.000
_cell.angle_alpha   90.00
_cell.angle_beta   90.00
_cell.angle_gamma   90.00
#
_symmetry.space_group_name_H-M   'P 1'
#
loop_
_entity.id
_entity.type
_entity.pdbx_description
1 polymer ?
#
loop_
_entity_poly.entity_id
_entity_poly.type
_entity_poly.pdbx_seq_one_letter_code
_entity_poly.pdbx_strand_id
1 'polypeptide(L)' 'MLCLSSCARQPAPAPQAVQLLPPESVFAACAQPSLQGDTWGDAVSYTLALKAALGICAVRVQTLIEWRQRQQGGEGA' A
#
# COMPACT_ATOMS: atom_id res chain seq x y z
N MET A 1 -52.62 28.63 -3.66
CA MET A 1 -51.20 28.44 -3.28
C MET A 1 -51.07 27.07 -2.62
N LEU A 2 -50.49 26.08 -3.31
CA LEU A 2 -50.15 24.79 -2.72
C LEU A 2 -48.74 24.88 -2.13
N CYS A 3 -48.62 24.76 -0.81
CA CYS A 3 -47.33 24.65 -0.14
C CYS A 3 -46.78 23.24 -0.35
N LEU A 4 -45.69 23.11 -1.10
CA LEU A 4 -44.90 21.87 -1.20
C LEU A 4 -44.12 21.70 0.11
N SER A 5 -44.64 20.88 1.03
CA SER A 5 -43.88 20.40 2.19
C SER A 5 -42.77 19.48 1.70
N SER A 6 -41.57 20.02 1.54
CA SER A 6 -40.35 19.25 1.35
C SER A 6 -40.14 18.39 2.61
N CYS A 7 -40.34 17.08 2.48
CA CYS A 7 -39.99 16.12 3.52
C CYS A 7 -38.47 16.14 3.67
N ALA A 8 -37.96 16.92 4.64
CA ALA A 8 -36.60 16.84 5.12
C ALA A 8 -36.37 15.45 5.72
N ARG A 9 -36.07 14.48 4.85
CA ARG A 9 -35.70 13.13 5.24
C ARG A 9 -34.30 13.24 5.83
N GLN A 10 -34.19 13.03 7.14
CA GLN A 10 -32.88 12.97 7.81
C GLN A 10 -32.01 11.98 7.02
N PRO A 11 -30.83 12.39 6.53
CA PRO A 11 -29.91 11.47 5.91
C PRO A 11 -29.61 10.36 6.91
N ALA A 12 -29.86 9.11 6.54
CA ALA A 12 -29.39 7.98 7.34
C ALA A 12 -27.88 8.17 7.59
N PRO A 13 -27.37 7.87 8.79
CA PRO A 13 -25.93 7.96 9.05
C PRO A 13 -25.21 7.18 7.95
N ALA A 14 -24.29 7.86 7.26
CA ALA A 14 -23.57 7.27 6.14
C ALA A 14 -22.94 5.95 6.60
N PRO A 15 -23.03 4.87 5.81
CA PRO A 15 -22.36 3.63 6.14
C PRO A 15 -20.89 3.93 6.39
N GLN A 16 -20.38 3.55 7.54
CA GLN A 16 -18.97 3.73 7.88
C GLN A 16 -18.17 2.91 6.88
N ALA A 17 -17.50 3.59 5.95
CA ALA A 17 -16.67 2.93 4.96
C ALA A 17 -15.59 2.14 5.70
N VAL A 18 -15.69 0.81 5.66
CA VAL A 18 -14.63 -0.07 6.17
C VAL A 18 -13.44 0.14 5.22
N GLN A 19 -12.48 0.95 5.64
CA GLN A 19 -11.27 1.17 4.87
C GLN A 19 -10.49 -0.16 4.88
N LEU A 20 -10.59 -0.93 3.79
CA LEU A 20 -9.71 -2.06 3.61
C LEU A 20 -8.28 -1.51 3.52
N LEU A 21 -7.40 -1.97 4.40
CA LEU A 21 -6.00 -1.62 4.39
C LEU A 21 -5.23 -2.71 3.63
N PRO A 22 -4.14 -2.40 2.91
CA PRO A 22 -3.27 -3.44 2.37
C PRO A 22 -2.56 -4.21 3.50
N PRO A 23 -1.97 -5.38 3.19
CA PRO A 23 -1.22 -6.16 4.18
C PRO A 23 -0.13 -5.32 4.84
N GLU A 24 0.02 -5.41 6.17
CA GLU A 24 0.94 -4.52 6.90
C GLU A 24 2.41 -4.62 6.45
N SER A 25 2.81 -5.77 5.90
CA SER A 25 4.17 -5.99 5.39
C SER A 25 4.57 -5.05 4.25
N VAL A 26 3.63 -4.45 3.53
CA VAL A 26 3.91 -3.50 2.44
C VAL A 26 4.26 -2.10 2.96
N PHE A 27 3.96 -1.79 4.23
CA PHE A 27 4.31 -0.51 4.85
C PHE A 27 5.73 -0.48 5.41
N ALA A 28 6.37 -1.63 5.56
CA ALA A 28 7.75 -1.70 6.01
C ALA A 28 8.68 -1.07 4.97
N ALA A 29 9.49 -0.09 5.41
CA ALA A 29 10.48 0.56 4.57
C ALA A 29 11.44 -0.46 3.93
N CYS A 30 11.88 -0.18 2.70
CA CYS A 30 12.86 -1.01 2.04
C CYS A 30 14.22 -0.84 2.69
N ALA A 31 14.88 -1.96 2.99
CA ALA A 31 16.21 -1.94 3.58
C ALA A 31 17.19 -1.30 2.59
N GLN A 32 18.05 -0.42 3.09
CA GLN A 32 19.09 0.22 2.31
C GLN A 32 20.43 -0.02 2.99
N PRO A 33 21.15 -1.11 2.63
CA PRO A 33 22.44 -1.39 3.24
C PRO A 33 23.44 -0.28 2.90
N SER A 34 24.48 -0.14 3.73
CA SER A 34 25.63 0.70 3.45
C SER A 34 26.82 -0.16 3.04
N LEU A 35 27.66 0.38 2.14
CA LEU A 35 28.97 -0.20 1.87
C LEU A 35 29.86 0.02 3.09
N GLN A 36 30.39 -1.06 3.66
CA GLN A 36 31.29 -1.02 4.80
C GLN A 36 32.68 -1.37 4.30
N GLY A 37 33.65 -0.47 4.43
CA GLY A 37 35.01 -0.69 3.96
C GLY A 37 35.26 -0.23 2.52
N ASP A 38 36.45 -0.56 2.01
CA ASP A 38 37.02 -0.05 0.76
C ASP A 38 37.67 -1.15 -0.10
N THR A 39 37.45 -2.43 0.25
CA THR A 39 37.98 -3.57 -0.51
C THR A 39 37.00 -4.08 -1.56
N TRP A 40 37.52 -4.85 -2.52
CA TRP A 40 36.67 -5.57 -3.48
C TRP A 40 35.72 -6.58 -2.80
N GLY A 41 36.18 -7.21 -1.71
CA GLY A 41 35.35 -8.12 -0.91
C GLY A 41 34.14 -7.40 -0.30
N ASP A 42 34.35 -6.18 0.19
CA ASP A 42 33.29 -5.32 0.72
C ASP A 42 32.29 -4.93 -0.36
N ALA A 43 32.78 -4.55 -1.55
CA ALA A 43 31.92 -4.19 -2.69
C ALA A 43 31.02 -5.36 -3.13
N VAL A 44 31.57 -6.58 -3.21
CA VAL A 44 30.81 -7.78 -3.56
C VAL A 44 29.79 -8.12 -2.46
N SER A 45 30.19 -8.06 -1.20
CA SER A 45 29.33 -8.33 -0.05
C SER A 45 28.16 -7.34 0.02
N TYR A 46 28.45 -6.05 -0.17
CA TYR A 46 27.45 -5.00 -0.27
C TYR A 46 26.48 -5.24 -1.43
N THR A 47 27.00 -5.59 -2.61
CA THR A 47 26.15 -5.84 -3.79
C THR A 47 25.20 -7.02 -3.55
N LEU A 48 25.68 -8.08 -2.88
CA LEU A 48 24.83 -9.21 -2.50
C LEU A 48 23.72 -8.78 -1.51
N ALA A 49 24.08 -8.02 -0.48
CA ALA A 49 23.11 -7.49 0.49
C ALA A 49 22.08 -6.57 -0.18
N LEU A 50 22.53 -5.69 -1.07
CA LEU A 50 21.68 -4.79 -1.83
C LEU A 50 20.73 -5.56 -2.75
N LYS A 51 21.22 -6.58 -3.46
CA LYS A 51 20.38 -7.44 -4.31
C LYS A 51 19.26 -8.11 -3.50
N ALA A 52 19.58 -8.64 -2.32
CA ALA A 52 18.58 -9.24 -1.44
C ALA A 52 17.54 -8.21 -0.96
N ALA A 53 17.99 -7.04 -0.51
CA ALA A 53 17.11 -5.97 -0.06
C ALA A 53 16.15 -5.49 -1.17
N LEU A 54 16.66 -5.31 -2.39
CA LEU A 54 15.86 -4.94 -3.56
C LEU A 54 14.86 -6.02 -3.95
N GLY A 55 15.24 -7.30 -3.91
CA GLY A 55 14.33 -8.41 -4.17
C GLY A 55 13.15 -8.43 -3.20
N ILE A 56 13.40 -8.24 -1.90
CA ILE A 56 12.35 -8.17 -0.88
C ILE A 56 11.46 -6.92 -1.10
N CYS A 57 12.08 -5.77 -1.38
CA CYS A 57 11.36 -4.53 -1.67
C CYS A 57 10.43 -4.69 -2.88
N ALA A 58 10.89 -5.32 -3.95
CA ALA A 58 10.10 -5.58 -5.15
C ALA A 58 8.86 -6.43 -4.85
N VAL A 59 8.98 -7.47 -4.02
CA VAL A 59 7.83 -8.31 -3.61
C VAL A 59 6.78 -7.48 -2.85
N ARG A 60 7.20 -6.60 -1.94
CA ARG A 60 6.28 -5.72 -1.20
C ARG A 60 5.53 -4.77 -2.13
N VAL A 61 6.25 -4.13 -3.05
CA VAL A 61 5.66 -3.22 -4.04
C VAL A 61 4.68 -3.96 -4.93
N GLN A 62 5.04 -5.15 -5.42
CA GLN A 62 4.16 -5.97 -6.25
C GLN A 62 2.88 -6.36 -5.51
N THR A 63 3.01 -6.77 -4.24
CA THR A 63 1.86 -7.09 -3.37
C THR A 63 0.92 -5.89 -3.22
N LEU A 64 1.46 -4.68 -3.05
CA LEU A 64 0.67 -3.46 -2.94
C LEU A 64 -0.06 -3.12 -4.25
N ILE A 65 0.59 -3.31 -5.40
CA ILE A 65 0.00 -3.11 -6.72
C ILE A 65 -1.18 -4.07 -6.93
N GLU A 66 -0.97 -5.36 -6.66
CA GLU A 66 -2.02 -6.38 -6.77
C GLU A 66 -3.20 -6.13 -5.84
N TRP A 67 -2.91 -5.73 -4.60
CA TRP A 67 -3.95 -5.33 -3.66
C TRP A 67 -4.77 -4.16 -4.21
N ARG A 68 -4.12 -3.11 -4.73
CA ARG A 68 -4.80 -1.95 -5.30
C ARG A 68 -5.69 -2.33 -6.49
N GLN A 69 -5.21 -3.21 -7.36
CA GLN A 69 -5.98 -3.71 -8.50
C GLN A 69 -7.24 -4.46 -8.06
N ARG A 70 -7.17 -5.27 -6.99
CA ARG A 70 -8.34 -5.96 -6.44
C ARG A 70 -9.38 -4.99 -5.85
N GLN A 71 -8.95 -3.90 -5.23
CA GLN A 71 -9.88 -2.88 -4.73
C GLN A 71 -10.65 -2.18 -5.84
N GLN A 72 -9.96 -1.83 -6.93
CA GLN A 72 -10.57 -1.13 -8.06
C GLN A 72 -11.59 -1.99 -8.83
N GLY A 73 -11.55 -3.32 -8.67
CA GLY A 73 -12.56 -4.23 -9.21
C GLY A 73 -13.73 -4.55 -8.28
N GLY A 74 -13.70 -4.07 -7.02
CA GLY A 74 -14.69 -4.39 -5.99
C GLY A 74 -15.65 -3.24 -5.63
N GLU A 75 -15.43 -2.02 -6.14
CA GLU A 75 -16.26 -0.84 -5.86
C GLU A 75 -17.49 -0.73 -6.80
N GLY A 76 -18.13 -1.86 -7.09
CA GLY A 76 -19.25 -1.92 -8.05
C GLY A 76 -20.08 -3.20 -8.04
N ALA A 77 -20.12 -3.95 -6.93
CA ALA A 77 -20.99 -5.12 -6.74
C ALA A 77 -21.80 -4.99 -5.44
#